data_AF-A0A1V2GV72-F1
#
_entry.id   AF-A0A1V2GV72-F1
#
_cell.length_a   1.000
_cell.length_b   1.000
_cell.length_c   1.000
_cell.angle_alpha   90.00
_cell.angle_beta   90.00
_cell.angle_gamma   90.00
#
_symmetry.space_group_name_H-M   'P 1'
#
loop_
_entity.id
_entity.type
_entity.pdbx_description
1 polymer ?
#
loop_
_entity_poly.entity_id
_entity_poly.type
_entity_poly.pdbx_seq_one_letter_code
_entity_poly.pdbx_strand_id
1 'polypeptide(L)'
;WGGSTAFIVEWAPPSRRGFFGSFQQASVAGGLLLGSAVAALFSSTLSVEAMENWGWRIPFLLGAVLVPVGVYMRRNIEETPAFREAEAAAPARAVAEPAGSSNFALAAKAAGFTILWTVSYYVMLNYMPTFTQKYAGLSRSAALWSNTLGLVVLVVAIPLMGALSDRIGRKPLLLACCVSFIFLTWPLFYLLVGDAGFGTVVLVQIVFALMIAAFSGPGPAAISEIFPTKSRSTWMSVGYSLAVAIFGGFAPYIATWLIGATGSPLSPTYYLILAAIASTLVIATLRETAHTALR
;
A
#
# COMPACT_ATOMS: atom_id res chain seq x y z
N TRP A 1 -3.75 6.74 8.56
CA TRP A 1 -2.55 6.64 7.70
C TRP A 1 -1.60 7.81 7.95
N GLY A 2 -1.96 9.05 7.58
CA GLY A 2 -1.06 10.21 7.74
C GLY A 2 -0.52 10.42 9.16
N GLY A 3 -1.38 10.38 10.19
CA GLY A 3 -0.96 10.57 11.58
C GLY A 3 -0.05 9.46 12.13
N SER A 4 -0.35 8.19 11.84
CA SER A 4 0.49 7.06 12.30
C SER A 4 1.84 7.02 11.59
N THR A 5 1.87 7.33 10.29
CA THR A 5 3.12 7.47 9.53
C THR A 5 4.00 8.59 10.09
N ALA A 6 3.42 9.79 10.28
CA ALA A 6 4.15 10.93 10.83
C ALA A 6 4.73 10.60 12.21
N PHE A 7 3.91 10.01 13.10
CA PHE A 7 4.35 9.57 14.43
C PHE A 7 5.59 8.67 14.36
N ILE A 8 5.55 7.59 13.57
CA ILE A 8 6.67 6.64 13.50
C ILE A 8 7.92 7.28 12.89
N VAL A 9 7.76 8.10 11.85
CA VAL A 9 8.90 8.74 11.17
C VAL A 9 9.55 9.84 12.02
N GLU A 10 8.77 10.56 12.84
CA GLU A 10 9.28 11.58 13.76
C GLU A 10 10.09 10.98 14.91
N TRP A 11 9.69 9.81 15.41
CA TRP A 11 10.45 9.07 16.43
C TRP A 11 11.67 8.31 15.87
N ALA A 12 11.79 8.19 14.55
CA ALA A 12 12.86 7.43 13.93
C ALA A 12 14.21 8.16 14.02
N PRO A 13 15.32 7.45 14.34
CA PRO A 13 16.66 8.01 14.29
C PRO A 13 16.96 8.65 12.91
N PRO A 14 17.75 9.74 12.87
CA PRO A 14 18.26 10.28 11.63
C PRO A 14 18.90 9.15 10.78
N SER A 15 18.71 9.18 9.46
CA SER A 15 19.18 8.16 8.50
C SER A 15 18.54 6.75 8.57
N ARG A 16 17.56 6.51 9.47
CA ARG A 16 16.83 5.22 9.54
C ARG A 16 15.32 5.35 9.32
N ARG A 17 14.87 6.49 8.83
CA ARG A 17 13.45 6.80 8.66
C ARG A 17 12.76 5.86 7.68
N GLY A 18 13.46 5.39 6.65
CA GLY A 18 12.93 4.38 5.72
C GLY A 18 12.60 3.09 6.44
N PHE A 19 13.53 2.54 7.21
CA PHE A 19 13.31 1.30 7.98
C PHE A 19 12.17 1.46 9.00
N PHE A 20 12.22 2.46 9.87
CA PHE A 20 11.19 2.62 10.89
C PHE A 20 9.83 2.99 10.30
N GLY A 21 9.79 3.94 9.35
CA GLY A 21 8.56 4.36 8.68
C GLY A 21 7.86 3.23 7.92
N SER A 22 8.62 2.27 7.39
CA SER A 22 8.08 1.12 6.65
C SER A 22 7.22 0.19 7.51
N PHE A 23 7.41 0.14 8.84
CA PHE A 23 6.60 -0.70 9.74
C PHE A 23 5.13 -0.31 9.71
N GLN A 24 4.81 0.94 9.38
CA GLN A 24 3.43 1.34 9.16
C GLN A 24 2.78 0.53 8.04
N GLN A 25 3.49 0.33 6.93
CA GLN A 25 2.95 -0.44 5.80
C GLN A 25 3.08 -1.94 6.01
N ALA A 26 4.13 -2.39 6.69
CA ALA A 26 4.25 -3.78 7.08
C ALA A 26 3.08 -4.22 7.99
N SER A 27 2.62 -3.35 8.89
CA SER A 27 1.45 -3.64 9.74
C SER A 27 0.13 -3.71 8.96
N VAL A 28 -0.07 -2.83 7.97
CA VAL A 28 -1.24 -2.88 7.07
C VAL A 28 -1.23 -4.17 6.24
N ALA A 29 -0.08 -4.52 5.66
CA ALA A 29 0.10 -5.77 4.93
C ALA A 29 -0.06 -6.99 5.86
N GLY A 30 0.38 -6.90 7.12
CA GLY A 30 0.24 -7.93 8.14
C GLY A 30 -1.22 -8.19 8.52
N GLY A 31 -2.02 -7.12 8.68
CA GLY A 31 -3.47 -7.26 8.89
C GLY A 31 -4.15 -7.95 7.70
N LEU A 32 -3.76 -7.58 6.48
CA LEU A 32 -4.29 -8.22 5.27
C LEU A 32 -3.84 -9.68 5.13
N LEU A 33 -2.59 -9.99 5.50
CA LEU A 33 -2.05 -11.35 5.57
C LEU A 33 -2.88 -12.22 6.51
N LEU A 34 -3.17 -11.75 7.71
CA LEU A 34 -3.99 -12.49 8.68
C LEU A 34 -5.40 -12.72 8.14
N GLY A 35 -6.02 -11.71 7.53
CA GLY A 35 -7.33 -11.83 6.90
C GLY A 35 -7.34 -12.84 5.74
N SER A 36 -6.33 -12.77 4.87
CA SER A 36 -6.15 -13.68 3.74
C SER A 36 -5.91 -15.12 4.21
N ALA A 37 -5.09 -15.32 5.24
CA ALA A 37 -4.83 -16.63 5.84
C ALA A 37 -6.09 -17.26 6.46
N VAL A 38 -6.89 -16.48 7.20
CA VAL A 38 -8.18 -16.95 7.74
C VAL A 38 -9.13 -17.33 6.59
N ALA A 39 -9.22 -16.50 5.55
CA ALA A 39 -10.04 -16.80 4.38
C ALA A 39 -9.58 -18.07 3.65
N ALA A 40 -8.26 -18.24 3.47
CA ALA A 40 -7.66 -19.42 2.84
C ALA A 40 -7.93 -20.69 3.66
N LEU A 41 -7.74 -20.62 4.98
CA LEU A 41 -8.01 -21.71 5.91
C LEU A 41 -9.47 -22.13 5.83
N PHE A 42 -10.40 -21.19 5.96
CA PHE A 42 -11.82 -21.51 5.96
C PHE A 42 -12.30 -22.01 4.59
N SER A 43 -11.77 -21.47 3.50
CA SER A 43 -12.04 -21.98 2.16
C SER A 43 -11.47 -23.39 1.93
N SER A 44 -10.58 -23.88 2.79
CA SER A 44 -10.01 -25.22 2.71
C SER A 44 -10.69 -26.22 3.66
N THR A 45 -11.25 -25.75 4.77
CA THR A 45 -11.81 -26.60 5.83
C THR A 45 -13.33 -26.61 5.88
N LEU A 46 -14.01 -25.56 5.42
CA LEU A 46 -15.46 -25.45 5.44
C LEU A 46 -16.05 -25.76 4.06
N SER A 47 -17.22 -26.40 4.05
CA SER A 47 -18.06 -26.46 2.85
C SER A 47 -18.62 -25.08 2.51
N VAL A 48 -19.06 -24.90 1.25
CA VAL A 48 -19.70 -23.65 0.80
C VAL A 48 -20.91 -23.32 1.68
N GLU A 49 -21.75 -24.32 1.98
CA GLU A 49 -22.94 -24.17 2.83
C GLU A 49 -22.59 -23.76 4.26
N ALA A 50 -21.56 -24.36 4.88
CA ALA A 50 -21.13 -23.98 6.22
C ALA A 50 -20.57 -22.55 6.26
N MET A 51 -19.84 -22.14 5.22
CA MET A 51 -19.32 -20.79 5.08
C MET A 51 -20.47 -19.76 5.00
N GLU A 52 -21.49 -20.02 4.18
CA GLU A 52 -22.65 -19.14 4.00
C GLU A 52 -23.55 -19.08 5.25
N ASN A 53 -23.74 -20.22 5.91
CA ASN A 53 -24.60 -20.31 7.08
C ASN A 53 -23.98 -19.64 8.31
N TRP A 54 -22.70 -19.85 8.60
CA TRP A 54 -22.06 -19.32 9.82
C TRP A 54 -20.58 -18.98 9.74
N GLY A 55 -19.80 -19.65 8.89
CA GLY A 55 -18.35 -19.49 8.83
C GLY A 55 -17.91 -18.04 8.60
N TRP A 56 -18.65 -17.28 7.79
CA TRP A 56 -18.35 -15.87 7.51
C TRP A 56 -18.33 -14.98 8.75
N ARG A 57 -19.02 -15.34 9.85
CA ARG A 57 -19.09 -14.52 11.08
C ARG A 57 -17.77 -14.52 11.88
N ILE A 58 -16.96 -15.59 11.81
CA ILE A 58 -15.73 -15.68 12.61
C ILE A 58 -14.69 -14.62 12.22
N PRO A 59 -14.36 -14.38 10.93
CA PRO A 59 -13.47 -13.29 10.56
C PRO A 59 -13.88 -11.93 11.13
N PHE A 60 -15.19 -11.63 11.18
CA PHE A 60 -15.70 -10.39 11.80
C PHE A 60 -15.49 -10.36 13.31
N LEU A 61 -15.73 -11.47 14.00
CA LEU A 61 -15.49 -11.58 15.45
C LEU A 61 -14.00 -11.44 15.79
N LEU A 62 -13.11 -12.08 15.02
CA LEU A 62 -11.66 -11.92 15.17
C LEU A 62 -11.23 -10.47 14.95
N GLY A 63 -11.79 -9.81 13.93
CA GLY A 63 -11.58 -8.38 13.69
C GLY A 63 -12.08 -7.50 14.85
N ALA A 64 -13.21 -7.83 15.45
CA ALA A 64 -13.78 -7.08 16.57
C ALA A 64 -12.87 -7.10 17.82
N VAL A 65 -12.14 -8.20 18.05
CA VAL A 65 -11.17 -8.31 19.16
C VAL A 65 -9.98 -7.34 19.00
N LEU A 66 -9.66 -6.92 17.77
CA LEU A 66 -8.59 -5.93 17.55
C LEU A 66 -8.97 -4.52 18.03
N VAL A 67 -10.26 -4.22 18.16
CA VAL A 67 -10.76 -2.90 18.62
C VAL A 67 -10.30 -2.59 20.05
N PRO A 68 -10.57 -3.41 21.09
CA PRO A 68 -10.11 -3.12 22.44
C PRO A 68 -8.58 -3.07 22.56
N VAL A 69 -7.85 -3.90 21.80
CA VAL A 69 -6.37 -3.84 21.74
C VAL A 69 -5.92 -2.50 21.19
N GLY A 70 -6.52 -2.02 20.10
CA GLY A 70 -6.23 -0.71 19.52
C GLY A 70 -6.55 0.44 20.47
N VAL A 71 -7.66 0.36 21.21
CA VAL A 71 -8.03 1.34 22.25
C VAL A 71 -7.01 1.35 23.38
N TYR A 72 -6.58 0.18 23.85
CA TYR A 72 -5.57 0.06 24.90
C TYR A 72 -4.23 0.67 24.45
N MET A 73 -3.74 0.33 23.26
CA MET A 73 -2.50 0.90 22.74
C MET A 73 -2.59 2.42 22.59
N ARG A 74 -3.69 2.93 22.03
CA ARG A 74 -3.94 4.37 21.85
C ARG A 74 -3.95 5.14 23.16
N ARG A 75 -4.43 4.54 24.26
CA ARG A 75 -4.49 5.20 25.58
C ARG A 75 -3.13 5.28 26.27
N ASN A 76 -2.16 4.45 25.89
CA ASN A 76 -0.87 4.31 26.61
C ASN A 76 0.34 4.80 25.80
N ILE A 77 0.15 5.32 24.58
CA ILE A 77 1.22 5.89 23.76
C ILE A 77 1.34 7.39 24.06
N GLU A 78 2.55 7.82 24.37
CA GLU A 78 2.88 9.24 24.54
C GLU A 78 2.98 9.97 23.18
N GLU A 79 2.48 11.21 23.12
CA GLU A 79 2.58 12.08 21.93
C GLU A 79 4.04 12.39 21.53
N THR A 80 4.28 12.71 20.24
CA THR A 80 5.64 12.96 19.75
C THR A 80 6.26 14.22 20.37
N PRO A 81 7.60 14.26 20.59
CA PRO A 81 8.28 15.46 21.07
C PRO A 81 8.04 16.68 20.17
N ALA A 82 8.03 16.47 18.84
CA ALA A 82 7.75 17.51 17.86
C ALA A 82 6.31 18.05 17.96
N PHE A 83 5.32 17.18 18.25
CA PHE A 83 3.95 17.59 18.50
C PHE A 83 3.84 18.38 19.81
N ARG A 84 4.47 17.92 20.89
CA ARG A 84 4.51 18.63 22.18
C ARG A 84 5.17 20.01 22.07
N GLU A 85 6.26 20.13 21.31
CA GLU A 85 6.94 21.41 21.04
C GLU A 85 6.06 22.35 20.19
N ALA A 86 5.36 21.83 19.18
CA ALA A 86 4.44 22.60 18.35
C ALA A 86 3.21 23.07 19.14
N GLU A 87 2.68 22.24 20.04
CA GLU A 87 1.56 22.55 20.92
C GLU A 87 1.95 23.59 21.97
N ALA A 88 3.13 23.45 22.60
CA ALA A 88 3.67 24.41 23.57
C ALA A 88 4.00 25.77 22.94
N ALA A 89 4.34 25.80 21.64
CA ALA A 89 4.62 27.02 20.90
C ALA A 89 3.37 27.74 20.34
N ALA A 90 2.17 27.15 20.47
CA ALA A 90 0.95 27.70 19.88
C ALA A 90 0.04 28.38 20.94
N PRO A 91 -0.19 29.71 20.89
CA PRO A 91 -1.32 30.30 21.58
C PRO A 91 -2.61 29.86 20.86
N ALA A 92 -3.62 29.45 21.63
CA ALA A 92 -4.90 28.93 21.16
C ALA A 92 -5.54 29.80 20.05
N ARG A 93 -5.30 29.47 18.79
CA ARG A 93 -6.11 29.88 17.64
C ARG A 93 -6.03 28.76 16.61
N ALA A 94 -7.19 28.20 16.29
CA ALA A 94 -7.37 27.39 15.09
C ALA A 94 -6.91 28.24 13.89
N VAL A 95 -5.70 27.95 13.40
CA VAL A 95 -5.17 28.61 12.21
C VAL A 95 -5.92 28.01 11.03
N ALA A 96 -7.02 28.65 10.63
CA ALA A 96 -7.54 28.51 9.29
C ALA A 96 -6.42 28.95 8.33
N GLU A 97 -5.73 27.99 7.70
CA GLU A 97 -4.71 28.31 6.72
C GLU A 97 -5.35 29.01 5.51
N PRO A 98 -4.69 30.01 4.90
CA PRO A 98 -5.18 30.63 3.69
C PRO A 98 -5.12 29.59 2.57
N ALA A 99 -6.29 29.29 1.98
CA ALA A 99 -6.41 28.44 0.80
C ALA A 99 -5.73 29.11 -0.41
N GLY A 100 -4.41 28.95 -0.52
CA GLY A 100 -3.62 29.40 -1.67
C GLY A 100 -3.42 28.28 -2.70
N SER A 101 -3.21 28.67 -3.96
CA SER A 101 -2.90 27.79 -5.10
C SER A 101 -1.70 26.84 -4.86
N SER A 102 -0.80 27.19 -3.95
CA SER A 102 0.35 26.37 -3.53
C SER A 102 -0.04 25.06 -2.84
N ASN A 103 -1.16 25.03 -2.10
CA ASN A 103 -1.56 23.86 -1.32
C ASN A 103 -2.22 22.78 -2.20
N PHE A 104 -2.97 23.20 -3.23
CA PHE A 104 -3.55 22.27 -4.19
C PHE A 104 -2.47 21.57 -5.04
N ALA A 105 -1.41 22.29 -5.42
CA ALA A 105 -0.27 21.70 -6.12
C ALA A 105 0.45 20.64 -5.29
N LEU A 106 0.56 20.84 -3.97
CA LEU A 106 1.10 19.84 -3.03
C LEU A 106 0.20 18.62 -2.93
N ALA A 107 -1.12 18.82 -2.78
CA ALA A 107 -2.08 17.72 -2.76
C ALA A 107 -2.09 16.91 -4.08
N ALA A 108 -1.98 17.58 -5.23
CA ALA A 108 -1.88 16.94 -6.53
C ALA A 108 -0.58 16.12 -6.68
N LYS A 109 0.56 16.62 -6.18
CA LYS A 109 1.81 15.85 -6.13
C LYS A 109 1.69 14.63 -5.20
N ALA A 110 1.07 14.79 -4.02
CA ALA A 110 0.83 13.68 -3.12
C ALA A 110 -0.07 12.63 -3.77
N ALA A 111 -1.16 13.04 -4.43
CA ALA A 111 -2.04 12.15 -5.15
C ALA A 111 -1.29 11.41 -6.27
N GLY A 112 -0.59 12.13 -7.15
CA GLY A 112 0.16 11.52 -8.26
C GLY A 112 1.27 10.57 -7.80
N PHE A 113 1.95 10.88 -6.70
CA PHE A 113 2.90 9.98 -6.05
C PHE A 113 2.24 8.66 -5.62
N THR A 114 1.02 8.69 -5.10
CA THR A 114 0.36 7.53 -4.51
C THR A 114 -0.48 6.72 -5.48
N ILE A 115 -0.71 7.19 -6.73
CA ILE A 115 -1.51 6.47 -7.75
C ILE A 115 -1.01 5.04 -7.96
N LEU A 116 0.25 4.84 -8.37
CA LEU A 116 0.80 3.50 -8.55
C LEU A 116 0.68 2.69 -7.27
N TRP A 117 1.01 3.31 -6.14
CA TRP A 117 1.00 2.62 -4.86
C TRP A 117 -0.36 2.02 -4.54
N THR A 118 -1.41 2.83 -4.64
CA THR A 118 -2.76 2.38 -4.34
C THR A 118 -3.27 1.40 -5.40
N VAL A 119 -3.03 1.65 -6.69
CA VAL A 119 -3.51 0.76 -7.76
C VAL A 119 -2.84 -0.61 -7.65
N SER A 120 -1.52 -0.65 -7.54
CA SER A 120 -0.79 -1.91 -7.39
C SER A 120 -1.21 -2.67 -6.13
N TYR A 121 -1.36 -1.98 -5.00
CA TYR A 121 -1.78 -2.61 -3.75
C TYR A 121 -3.18 -3.24 -3.87
N TYR A 122 -4.17 -2.50 -4.38
CA TYR A 122 -5.54 -3.02 -4.49
C TYR A 122 -5.68 -4.09 -5.58
N VAL A 123 -5.05 -3.95 -6.74
CA VAL A 123 -5.14 -4.97 -7.79
C VAL A 123 -4.41 -6.25 -7.36
N MET A 124 -3.20 -6.14 -6.81
CA MET A 124 -2.40 -7.32 -6.49
C MET A 124 -2.84 -8.02 -5.21
N LEU A 125 -3.31 -7.30 -4.19
CA LEU A 125 -3.60 -7.92 -2.90
C LEU A 125 -5.09 -8.25 -2.76
N ASN A 126 -6.00 -7.46 -3.36
CA ASN A 126 -7.44 -7.69 -3.21
C ASN A 126 -8.07 -8.37 -4.44
N TYR A 127 -7.65 -7.98 -5.66
CA TYR A 127 -8.24 -8.52 -6.89
C TYR A 127 -7.55 -9.80 -7.41
N MET A 128 -6.26 -9.98 -7.13
CA MET A 128 -5.48 -11.12 -7.64
C MET A 128 -6.06 -12.51 -7.31
N PRO A 129 -6.63 -12.78 -6.11
CA PRO A 129 -7.31 -14.06 -5.86
C PRO A 129 -8.46 -14.31 -6.85
N THR A 130 -9.28 -13.29 -7.10
CA THR A 130 -10.37 -13.35 -8.09
C THR A 130 -9.84 -13.57 -9.50
N PHE A 131 -8.76 -12.86 -9.87
CA PHE A 131 -8.14 -12.98 -11.18
C PHE A 131 -7.60 -14.40 -11.44
N THR A 132 -6.82 -14.93 -10.50
CA THR A 132 -6.19 -16.25 -10.62
C THR A 132 -7.21 -17.38 -10.55
N GLN A 133 -8.28 -17.22 -9.77
CA GLN A 133 -9.39 -18.17 -9.80
C GLN A 133 -10.08 -18.20 -11.18
N LYS A 134 -10.35 -17.02 -11.77
CA LYS A 134 -11.16 -16.93 -12.99
C LYS A 134 -10.37 -17.18 -14.28
N TYR A 135 -9.11 -16.74 -14.35
CA TYR A 135 -8.32 -16.72 -15.59
C TYR A 135 -7.07 -17.62 -15.54
N ALA A 136 -6.61 -18.00 -14.34
CA ALA A 136 -5.53 -18.98 -14.18
C ALA A 136 -6.05 -20.40 -13.86
N GLY A 137 -7.36 -20.57 -13.67
CA GLY A 137 -7.99 -21.87 -13.41
C GLY A 137 -7.77 -22.43 -12.00
N LEU A 138 -7.24 -21.63 -11.07
CA LEU A 138 -7.02 -22.09 -9.70
C LEU A 138 -8.34 -22.32 -8.95
N SER A 139 -8.34 -23.31 -8.06
CA SER A 139 -9.41 -23.44 -7.07
C SER A 139 -9.42 -22.22 -6.14
N ARG A 140 -10.57 -21.93 -5.51
CA ARG A 140 -10.70 -20.83 -4.55
C ARG A 140 -9.65 -20.88 -3.44
N SER A 141 -9.43 -22.07 -2.87
CA SER A 141 -8.42 -22.30 -1.83
C SER A 141 -7.01 -22.04 -2.35
N ALA A 142 -6.65 -22.56 -3.53
CA ALA A 142 -5.34 -22.34 -4.13
C ALA A 142 -5.09 -20.86 -4.45
N ALA A 143 -6.08 -20.13 -4.97
CA ALA A 143 -5.97 -18.70 -5.21
C ALA A 143 -5.70 -17.90 -3.91
N LEU A 144 -6.43 -18.21 -2.83
CA LEU A 144 -6.23 -17.55 -1.52
C LEU A 144 -4.89 -17.90 -0.87
N TRP A 145 -4.46 -19.17 -0.93
CA TRP A 145 -3.14 -19.57 -0.41
C TRP A 145 -2.00 -18.94 -1.18
N SER A 146 -2.09 -18.85 -2.51
CA SER A 146 -1.06 -18.19 -3.31
C SER A 146 -0.93 -16.70 -2.95
N ASN A 147 -2.05 -16.04 -2.67
CA ASN A 147 -2.07 -14.66 -2.20
C ASN A 147 -1.55 -14.48 -0.79
N THR A 148 -1.90 -15.39 0.12
CA THR A 148 -1.36 -15.43 1.48
C THR A 148 0.17 -15.54 1.45
N LEU A 149 0.73 -16.41 0.61
CA LEU A 149 2.19 -16.55 0.47
C LEU A 149 2.85 -15.28 -0.08
N GLY A 150 2.23 -14.63 -1.07
CA GLY A 150 2.69 -13.33 -1.57
C GLY A 150 2.69 -12.25 -0.47
N LEU A 151 1.65 -12.22 0.36
CA LEU A 151 1.54 -11.29 1.49
C LEU A 151 2.60 -11.55 2.57
N VAL A 152 2.98 -12.80 2.85
CA VAL A 152 4.10 -13.12 3.76
C VAL A 152 5.38 -12.46 3.26
N VAL A 153 5.69 -12.64 1.97
CA VAL A 153 6.88 -12.03 1.37
C VAL A 153 6.80 -10.51 1.43
N LEU A 154 5.64 -9.94 1.12
CA LEU A 154 5.43 -8.49 1.16
C LEU A 154 5.71 -7.92 2.57
N VAL A 155 5.15 -8.51 3.62
CA VAL A 155 5.33 -8.07 5.02
C VAL A 155 6.80 -8.07 5.41
N VAL A 156 7.55 -9.11 5.03
CA VAL A 156 8.98 -9.22 5.33
C VAL A 156 9.81 -8.28 4.46
N ALA A 157 9.47 -8.12 3.19
CA ALA A 157 10.23 -7.32 2.24
C ALA A 157 10.07 -5.81 2.49
N ILE A 158 8.94 -5.35 3.02
CA ILE A 158 8.68 -3.92 3.27
C ILE A 158 9.78 -3.29 4.18
N PRO A 159 10.10 -3.83 5.37
CA PRO A 159 11.20 -3.32 6.18
C PRO A 159 12.57 -3.40 5.52
N LEU A 160 12.84 -4.47 4.77
CA LEU A 160 14.10 -4.61 4.06
C LEU A 160 14.28 -3.52 2.98
N MET A 161 13.22 -3.21 2.24
CA MET A 161 13.22 -2.13 1.25
C MET A 161 13.26 -0.74 1.90
N GLY A 162 12.63 -0.58 3.07
CA GLY A 162 12.78 0.62 3.89
C GLY A 162 14.23 0.86 4.29
N ALA A 163 14.90 -0.15 4.83
CA ALA A 163 16.33 -0.08 5.19
C ALA A 163 17.24 0.11 3.96
N LEU A 164 16.91 -0.50 2.82
CA LEU A 164 17.65 -0.29 1.58
C LEU A 164 17.55 1.17 1.12
N SER A 165 16.36 1.77 1.20
CA SER A 165 16.16 3.18 0.85
C SER A 165 16.91 4.17 1.73
N ASP A 166 17.24 3.76 2.97
CA ASP A 166 18.11 4.51 3.86
C ASP A 166 19.57 4.53 3.39
N ARG A 167 19.99 3.54 2.59
CA ARG A 167 21.35 3.44 2.06
C ARG A 167 21.51 4.02 0.65
N ILE A 168 20.57 3.72 -0.25
CA ILE A 168 20.70 4.06 -1.69
C ILE A 168 19.90 5.31 -2.11
N GLY A 169 19.06 5.85 -1.23
CA GLY A 169 18.12 6.91 -1.57
C GLY A 169 16.67 6.43 -1.72
N ARG A 170 15.70 7.31 -1.45
CA ARG A 170 14.27 6.98 -1.61
C ARG A 170 13.89 7.01 -3.09
N LYS A 171 14.33 8.03 -3.82
CA LYS A 171 13.92 8.29 -5.20
C LYS A 171 14.39 7.19 -6.17
N PRO A 172 15.65 6.70 -6.14
CA PRO A 172 16.08 5.62 -7.00
C PRO A 172 15.24 4.35 -6.83
N LEU A 173 14.93 3.98 -5.58
CA LEU A 173 14.15 2.78 -5.29
C LEU A 173 12.69 2.91 -5.75
N LEU A 174 12.07 4.08 -5.52
CA LEU A 174 10.72 4.38 -5.98
C LEU A 174 10.63 4.37 -7.53
N LEU A 175 11.59 4.97 -8.22
CA LEU A 175 11.64 4.97 -9.69
C LEU A 175 11.88 3.55 -10.23
N ALA A 176 12.78 2.77 -9.62
CA ALA A 176 13.00 1.38 -9.99
C ALA A 176 11.73 0.54 -9.84
N CYS A 177 10.95 0.77 -8.78
CA CYS A 177 9.62 0.18 -8.63
C CYS A 177 8.72 0.56 -9.80
N CYS A 178 8.55 1.85 -10.11
CA CYS A 178 7.68 2.27 -11.19
C CYS A 178 8.08 1.68 -12.55
N VAL A 179 9.39 1.70 -12.86
CA VAL A 179 9.95 1.10 -14.08
C VAL A 179 9.64 -0.41 -14.12
N SER A 180 9.82 -1.12 -13.00
CA SER A 180 9.49 -2.55 -12.95
C SER A 180 8.00 -2.80 -13.25
N PHE A 181 7.08 -1.95 -12.76
CA PHE A 181 5.66 -2.07 -13.09
C PHE A 181 5.37 -1.76 -14.57
N ILE A 182 6.07 -0.83 -15.19
CA ILE A 182 5.89 -0.52 -16.61
C ILE A 182 6.26 -1.73 -17.48
N PHE A 183 7.38 -2.39 -17.19
CA PHE A 183 7.92 -3.44 -18.05
C PHE A 183 7.51 -4.85 -17.67
N LEU A 184 7.34 -5.15 -16.37
CA LEU A 184 7.09 -6.51 -15.90
C LEU A 184 5.61 -6.84 -15.72
N THR A 185 4.72 -5.84 -15.60
CA THR A 185 3.30 -6.14 -15.32
C THR A 185 2.65 -6.97 -16.42
N TRP A 186 2.87 -6.62 -17.69
CA TRP A 186 2.31 -7.37 -18.81
C TRP A 186 2.83 -8.82 -18.88
N PRO A 187 4.15 -9.09 -18.89
CA PRO A 187 4.64 -10.46 -18.97
C PRO A 187 4.25 -11.28 -17.72
N LEU A 188 4.20 -10.68 -16.53
CA LEU A 188 3.76 -11.38 -15.32
C LEU A 188 2.29 -11.80 -15.40
N PHE A 189 1.40 -10.95 -15.89
CA PHE A 189 -0.01 -11.32 -16.11
C PHE A 189 -0.17 -12.36 -17.22
N TYR A 190 0.64 -12.26 -18.28
CA TYR A 190 0.65 -13.24 -19.36
C TYR A 190 0.96 -14.65 -18.85
N LEU A 191 1.92 -14.78 -17.93
CA LEU A 191 2.27 -16.07 -17.28
C LEU A 191 1.14 -16.66 -16.42
N LEU A 192 0.13 -15.87 -16.05
CA LEU A 192 -1.02 -16.32 -15.26
C LEU A 192 -2.18 -16.81 -16.12
N VAL A 193 -2.26 -16.41 -17.40
CA VAL A 193 -3.40 -16.72 -18.26
C VAL A 193 -3.18 -18.07 -18.94
N GLY A 194 -4.19 -18.94 -18.92
CA GLY A 194 -4.16 -20.24 -19.61
C GLY A 194 -3.60 -21.36 -18.75
N ASP A 195 -4.30 -21.66 -17.64
CA ASP A 195 -4.01 -22.77 -16.72
C ASP A 195 -2.62 -22.73 -16.07
N ALA A 196 -2.23 -21.56 -15.56
CA ALA A 196 -1.02 -21.44 -14.78
C ALA A 196 -1.09 -22.30 -13.50
N GLY A 197 -0.13 -23.21 -13.33
CA GLY A 197 -0.03 -24.03 -12.13
C GLY A 197 0.18 -23.17 -10.87
N PHE A 198 -0.23 -23.70 -9.71
CA PHE A 198 -0.14 -23.01 -8.42
C PHE A 198 1.27 -22.42 -8.14
N GLY A 199 2.34 -23.17 -8.46
CA GLY A 199 3.71 -22.70 -8.27
C GLY A 199 4.06 -21.46 -9.10
N THR A 200 3.60 -21.39 -10.36
CA THR A 200 3.77 -20.22 -11.23
C THR A 200 3.04 -19.01 -10.66
N VAL A 201 1.80 -19.21 -10.19
CA VAL A 201 1.02 -18.14 -9.57
C VAL A 201 1.71 -17.60 -8.31
N VAL A 202 2.21 -18.49 -7.44
CA VAL A 202 2.98 -18.10 -6.24
C VAL A 202 4.23 -17.30 -6.63
N LEU A 203 5.00 -17.76 -7.62
CA LEU A 203 6.20 -17.05 -8.06
C LEU A 203 5.87 -15.64 -8.58
N VAL A 204 4.84 -15.51 -9.41
CA VAL A 204 4.39 -14.20 -9.90
C VAL A 204 3.94 -13.29 -8.76
N GLN A 205 3.20 -13.82 -7.78
CA GLN A 205 2.79 -13.03 -6.61
C GLN A 205 3.98 -12.60 -5.73
N ILE A 206 5.02 -13.44 -5.61
CA ILE A 206 6.27 -13.07 -4.94
C ILE A 206 6.96 -11.93 -5.68
N VAL A 207 7.05 -11.99 -7.01
CA VAL A 207 7.66 -10.92 -7.80
C VAL A 207 6.88 -9.61 -7.62
N PHE A 208 5.55 -9.65 -7.70
CA PHE A 208 4.71 -8.47 -7.42
C PHE A 208 4.87 -7.97 -5.98
N ALA A 209 4.97 -8.85 -5.00
CA ALA A 209 5.21 -8.48 -3.60
C ALA A 209 6.53 -7.72 -3.44
N LEU A 210 7.61 -8.16 -4.09
CA LEU A 210 8.89 -7.47 -4.08
C LEU A 210 8.82 -6.10 -4.77
N MET A 211 8.11 -6.01 -5.90
CA MET A 211 7.88 -4.74 -6.59
C MET A 211 7.11 -3.77 -5.69
N ILE A 212 6.01 -4.20 -5.05
CA ILE A 212 5.22 -3.37 -4.14
C ILE A 212 6.03 -3.00 -2.89
N ALA A 213 6.87 -3.90 -2.37
CA ALA A 213 7.74 -3.63 -1.22
C ALA A 213 8.74 -2.50 -1.52
N ALA A 214 9.29 -2.46 -2.74
CA ALA A 214 10.19 -1.39 -3.18
C ALA A 214 9.51 0.00 -3.18
N PHE A 215 8.18 0.06 -3.30
CA PHE A 215 7.43 1.31 -3.07
C PHE A 215 7.04 1.50 -1.61
N SER A 216 6.50 0.46 -0.99
CA SER A 216 5.86 0.50 0.33
C SER A 216 6.85 0.67 1.48
N GLY A 217 8.10 0.24 1.29
CA GLY A 217 9.21 0.46 2.21
C GLY A 217 9.57 1.95 2.35
N PRO A 218 10.06 2.61 1.28
CA PRO A 218 10.42 4.02 1.32
C PRO A 218 9.24 5.00 1.36
N GLY A 219 8.06 4.61 0.83
CA GLY A 219 6.91 5.50 0.63
C GLY A 219 6.52 6.34 1.85
N PRO A 220 6.34 5.74 3.05
CA PRO A 220 6.00 6.48 4.27
C PRO A 220 7.04 7.55 4.65
N ALA A 221 8.32 7.24 4.53
CA ALA A 221 9.40 8.18 4.83
C ALA A 221 9.50 9.28 3.75
N ALA A 222 9.44 8.90 2.47
CA ALA A 222 9.50 9.83 1.35
C ALA A 222 8.37 10.87 1.42
N ILE A 223 7.11 10.42 1.60
CA ILE A 223 5.99 11.36 1.70
C ILE A 223 6.10 12.26 2.94
N SER A 224 6.69 11.77 4.03
CA SER A 224 6.90 12.61 5.20
C SER A 224 7.97 13.66 4.91
N GLU A 225 9.12 13.27 4.36
CA GLU A 225 10.25 14.16 4.10
C GLU A 225 9.99 15.22 3.00
N ILE A 226 9.13 14.92 2.01
CA ILE A 226 8.84 15.82 0.88
C ILE A 226 7.96 17.03 1.29
N PHE A 227 7.16 16.91 2.35
CA PHE A 227 6.17 17.93 2.71
C PHE A 227 6.48 18.55 4.09
N PRO A 228 6.42 19.88 4.22
CA PRO A 228 6.82 20.60 5.44
C PRO A 228 5.85 20.38 6.62
N THR A 229 6.40 20.35 7.83
CA THR A 229 5.74 19.94 9.09
C THR A 229 4.43 20.70 9.43
N LYS A 230 4.29 21.99 9.08
CA LYS A 230 3.16 22.85 9.52
C LYS A 230 1.83 22.65 8.77
N SER A 231 1.85 22.12 7.54
CA SER A 231 0.65 21.85 6.72
C SER A 231 0.52 20.37 6.31
N ARG A 232 1.40 19.52 6.86
CA ARG A 232 1.64 18.10 6.51
C ARG A 232 0.42 17.20 6.70
N SER A 233 -0.39 17.45 7.72
CA SER A 233 -1.48 16.55 8.10
C SER A 233 -2.64 16.58 7.10
N THR A 234 -3.15 17.77 6.77
CA THR A 234 -4.43 17.90 6.06
C THR A 234 -4.28 17.62 4.56
N TRP A 235 -3.41 18.34 3.85
CA TRP A 235 -3.36 18.26 2.38
C TRP A 235 -2.69 17.00 1.84
N MET A 236 -1.72 16.43 2.57
CA MET A 236 -1.18 15.11 2.21
C MET A 236 -2.22 14.01 2.41
N SER A 237 -2.94 14.04 3.54
CA SER A 237 -3.99 13.06 3.81
C SER A 237 -5.11 13.18 2.79
N VAL A 238 -5.47 14.40 2.36
CA VAL A 238 -6.43 14.64 1.28
C VAL A 238 -5.92 14.05 -0.05
N GLY A 239 -4.69 14.37 -0.48
CA GLY A 239 -4.13 13.85 -1.72
C GLY A 239 -4.02 12.32 -1.74
N TYR A 240 -3.50 11.72 -0.66
CA TYR A 240 -3.45 10.28 -0.49
C TYR A 240 -4.84 9.65 -0.50
N SER A 241 -5.78 10.18 0.29
CA SER A 241 -7.13 9.61 0.41
C SER A 241 -7.92 9.74 -0.88
N LEU A 242 -7.75 10.84 -1.61
CA LEU A 242 -8.37 11.04 -2.92
C LEU A 242 -7.84 10.03 -3.93
N ALA A 243 -6.52 9.82 -3.97
CA ALA A 243 -5.93 8.80 -4.83
C ALA A 243 -6.40 7.39 -4.45
N VAL A 244 -6.43 7.06 -3.16
CA VAL A 244 -6.95 5.78 -2.66
C VAL A 244 -8.42 5.60 -3.03
N ALA A 245 -9.25 6.62 -2.86
CA ALA A 245 -10.67 6.54 -3.16
C ALA A 245 -10.92 6.33 -4.66
N ILE A 246 -10.29 7.15 -5.52
CA ILE A 246 -10.53 7.15 -6.97
C ILE A 246 -9.82 5.98 -7.66
N PHE A 247 -8.53 5.80 -7.39
CA PHE A 247 -7.70 4.83 -8.10
C PHE A 247 -7.55 3.51 -7.34
N GLY A 248 -7.48 3.54 -6.01
CA GLY A 248 -7.39 2.31 -5.21
C GLY A 248 -8.71 1.54 -5.12
N GLY A 249 -9.73 2.17 -4.54
CA GLY A 249 -11.00 1.56 -4.21
C GLY A 249 -11.74 1.03 -5.43
N PHE A 250 -11.68 1.75 -6.54
CA PHE A 250 -12.27 1.31 -7.81
C PHE A 250 -11.36 0.37 -8.62
N ALA A 251 -10.14 0.07 -8.18
CA ALA A 251 -9.22 -0.75 -8.98
C ALA A 251 -9.77 -2.12 -9.38
N PRO A 252 -10.40 -2.92 -8.48
CA PRO A 252 -10.99 -4.21 -8.87
C PRO A 252 -12.14 -4.05 -9.86
N TYR A 253 -12.93 -2.97 -9.73
CA TYR A 253 -14.01 -2.65 -10.65
C TYR A 253 -13.47 -2.27 -12.03
N ILE A 254 -12.50 -1.36 -12.10
CA ILE A 254 -11.82 -0.94 -13.33
C ILE A 254 -11.18 -2.14 -14.02
N ALA A 255 -10.49 -3.00 -13.28
CA ALA A 255 -9.89 -4.22 -13.81
C ALA A 255 -10.96 -5.13 -14.44
N THR A 256 -12.07 -5.36 -13.74
CA THR A 256 -13.17 -6.19 -14.25
C THR A 256 -13.86 -5.55 -15.47
N TRP A 257 -14.08 -4.23 -15.46
CA TRP A 257 -14.66 -3.48 -16.56
C TRP A 257 -13.77 -3.51 -17.81
N LEU A 258 -12.45 -3.32 -17.66
CA LEU A 258 -11.49 -3.40 -18.76
C LEU A 258 -11.53 -4.77 -19.44
N ILE A 259 -11.61 -5.85 -18.65
CA ILE A 259 -11.70 -7.20 -19.22
C ILE A 259 -13.02 -7.37 -19.97
N GLY A 260 -14.14 -6.91 -19.40
CA GLY A 260 -15.44 -6.97 -20.06
C GLY A 260 -15.51 -6.17 -21.37
N ALA A 261 -14.89 -4.99 -21.40
CA ALA A 261 -14.89 -4.10 -22.57
C ALA A 261 -13.93 -4.55 -23.68
N THR A 262 -12.79 -5.13 -23.32
CA THR A 262 -11.74 -5.53 -24.29
C THR A 262 -11.79 -7.00 -24.68
N GLY A 263 -12.46 -7.84 -23.89
CA GLY A 263 -12.43 -9.30 -24.02
C GLY A 263 -11.10 -9.95 -23.62
N SER A 264 -10.11 -9.18 -23.15
CA SER A 264 -8.78 -9.69 -22.80
C SER A 264 -8.55 -9.70 -21.29
N PRO A 265 -8.20 -10.86 -20.69
CA PRO A 265 -7.78 -10.95 -19.29
C PRO A 265 -6.56 -10.09 -18.95
N LEU A 266 -5.74 -9.74 -19.95
CA LEU A 266 -4.54 -8.92 -19.75
C LEU A 266 -4.83 -7.42 -19.66
N SER A 267 -6.05 -6.98 -19.99
CA SER A 267 -6.38 -5.55 -19.99
C SER A 267 -6.14 -4.79 -18.66
N PRO A 268 -6.24 -5.39 -17.45
CA PRO A 268 -5.87 -4.69 -16.21
C PRO A 268 -4.39 -4.24 -16.17
N THR A 269 -3.51 -4.84 -16.98
CA THR A 269 -2.10 -4.44 -17.04
C THR A 269 -1.96 -3.01 -17.55
N TYR A 270 -2.84 -2.57 -18.46
CA TYR A 270 -2.81 -1.19 -18.97
C TYR A 270 -3.10 -0.18 -17.86
N TYR A 271 -4.01 -0.51 -16.95
CA TYR A 271 -4.32 0.35 -15.81
C TYR A 271 -3.13 0.50 -14.87
N LEU A 272 -2.45 -0.60 -14.55
CA LEU A 272 -1.22 -0.62 -13.74
C LEU A 272 -0.07 0.14 -14.41
N ILE A 273 0.13 -0.05 -15.71
CA ILE A 273 1.18 0.63 -16.47
C ILE A 273 0.91 2.14 -16.52
N LEU A 274 -0.32 2.58 -16.78
CA LEU A 274 -0.68 4.00 -16.77
C LEU A 274 -0.52 4.61 -15.37
N ALA A 275 -0.92 3.89 -14.33
CA ALA A 275 -0.68 4.29 -12.95
C ALA A 275 0.81 4.44 -12.64
N ALA A 276 1.64 3.51 -13.11
CA ALA A 276 3.09 3.55 -12.95
C ALA A 276 3.72 4.74 -13.69
N ILE A 277 3.30 5.02 -14.92
CA ILE A 277 3.75 6.18 -15.70
C ILE A 277 3.38 7.48 -14.96
N ALA A 278 2.12 7.62 -14.52
CA ALA A 278 1.66 8.81 -13.81
C ALA A 278 2.49 9.08 -12.53
N SER A 279 2.72 8.05 -11.71
CA SER A 279 3.58 8.18 -10.52
C SER A 279 5.04 8.43 -10.86
N THR A 280 5.57 7.82 -11.93
CA THR A 280 6.95 8.09 -12.41
C THR A 280 7.14 9.56 -12.75
N LEU A 281 6.22 10.15 -13.51
CA LEU A 281 6.29 11.56 -13.91
C LEU A 281 6.35 12.48 -12.67
N VAL A 282 5.56 12.20 -11.65
CA VAL A 282 5.58 12.98 -10.41
C VAL A 282 6.87 12.74 -9.61
N ILE A 283 7.25 11.49 -9.37
CA ILE A 283 8.45 11.13 -8.58
C ILE A 283 9.73 11.68 -9.22
N ALA A 284 9.80 11.72 -10.56
CA ALA A 284 10.93 12.30 -11.28
C ALA A 284 11.16 13.79 -10.94
N THR A 285 10.10 14.54 -10.62
CA THR A 285 10.18 15.96 -10.22
C THR A 285 10.58 16.16 -8.75
N LEU A 286 10.53 15.12 -7.93
CA LEU A 286 10.85 15.19 -6.50
C LEU A 286 12.36 15.18 -6.28
N ARG A 287 12.81 15.87 -5.23
CA ARG A 287 14.22 15.83 -4.80
C ARG A 287 14.46 14.58 -3.95
N GLU A 288 15.70 14.09 -3.95
CA GLU A 288 16.11 13.04 -3.03
C GLU A 288 16.12 13.58 -1.60
N THR A 289 15.54 12.83 -0.66
CA THR A 289 15.34 13.25 0.73
C THR A 289 16.13 12.43 1.73
N ALA A 290 16.77 11.33 1.29
CA ALA A 290 17.37 10.33 2.18
C ALA A 290 18.38 10.83 3.19
N HIS A 291 19.17 11.80 2.77
CA HIS A 291 20.27 12.34 3.57
C HIS A 291 19.98 13.76 4.04
N THR A 292 18.71 14.19 3.99
CA THR A 292 18.29 15.53 4.40
C THR A 292 17.64 15.52 5.78
N ALA A 293 17.88 16.59 6.56
CA ALA A 293 17.19 16.80 7.83
C ALA A 293 15.68 16.93 7.59
N LEU A 294 14.86 16.44 8.54
CA LEU A 294 13.41 16.65 8.51
C LEU A 294 13.17 18.17 8.58
N ARG A 295 12.43 18.70 7.62
CA ARG A 295 11.95 20.09 7.57
C ARG A 295 10.47 20.12 7.93
#